data_AF-A0A4V5UWC5-F1
#
_entry.id   AF-A0A4V5UWC5-F1
#
_cell.length_a   1.000
_cell.length_b   1.000
_cell.length_c   1.000
_cell.angle_alpha   90.00
_cell.angle_beta   90.00
_cell.angle_gamma   90.00
#
_symmetry.space_group_name_H-M   'P 1'
#
loop_
_entity.id
_entity.type
_entity.pdbx_description
1 polymer ?
#
loop_
_entity_poly.entity_id
_entity_poly.type
_entity_poly.pdbx_seq_one_letter_code
_entity_poly.pdbx_strand_id
1 'polypeptide(L)'
;MKLYLCVLMVSVANWFMKAAGPLVLGKRDLPPTVVRVTQLTAPALLAGLIVTDLGGRTLDWTQLIGVAVAGALNLTRIPMLPAAAAGVATTALVRLALT
;
A
#
# COMPACT_ATOMS: atom_id res chain seq x y z
N MET A 1 -11.62 22.16 -19.25
CA MET A 1 -12.50 21.14 -19.89
C MET A 1 -11.85 19.75 -20.00
N LYS A 2 -10.63 19.60 -20.53
CA LYS A 2 -9.97 18.28 -20.67
C LYS A 2 -9.79 17.50 -19.35
N LEU A 3 -9.40 18.18 -18.26
CA LEU A 3 -9.24 17.55 -16.94
C LEU A 3 -10.53 16.90 -16.42
N TYR A 4 -11.67 17.59 -16.51
CA TYR A 4 -12.97 17.03 -16.09
C TYR A 4 -13.35 15.78 -16.88
N LEU A 5 -13.04 15.75 -18.18
CA LEU A 5 -13.28 14.59 -19.02
C LEU A 5 -12.40 13.40 -18.62
N CYS A 6 -11.11 13.65 -18.34
CA CYS A 6 -10.21 12.62 -17.81
C CYS A 6 -10.67 12.08 -16.45
N VAL A 7 -11.08 12.97 -15.54
CA VAL A 7 -11.60 12.57 -14.22
C VAL A 7 -12.85 11.70 -14.38
N LEU A 8 -13.81 12.14 -15.20
CA LEU A 8 -15.04 11.40 -15.45
C LEU A 8 -14.73 10.02 -16.05
N MET A 9 -13.81 9.96 -17.01
CA MET A 9 -13.41 8.71 -17.65
C MET A 9 -12.73 7.74 -16.70
N VAL A 10 -11.82 8.23 -15.83
CA VAL A 10 -11.19 7.41 -14.77
C VAL A 10 -12.22 6.95 -13.74
N SER A 11 -13.16 7.81 -13.34
CA SER A 11 -14.22 7.46 -12.40
C SER A 11 -15.12 6.37 -12.96
N VAL A 12 -15.54 6.48 -14.22
CA VAL A 12 -16.35 5.47 -14.91
C VAL A 12 -15.57 4.16 -15.04
N ALA A 13 -14.32 4.21 -15.47
CA ALA A 13 -13.47 3.02 -15.56
C ALA A 13 -13.30 2.32 -14.20
N ASN A 14 -13.08 3.08 -13.13
CA ASN A 14 -12.99 2.54 -11.76
C ASN A 14 -14.29 1.85 -11.34
N TRP A 15 -15.43 2.48 -11.63
CA TRP A 15 -16.76 1.89 -11.39
C TRP A 15 -16.95 0.57 -12.13
N PHE A 16 -16.64 0.53 -13.42
CA PHE A 16 -16.71 -0.70 -14.21
C PHE A 16 -15.78 -1.79 -13.67
N MET A 17 -14.57 -1.43 -13.26
CA MET A 17 -13.60 -2.38 -12.72
C MET A 17 -14.07 -2.96 -11.37
N LYS A 18 -14.69 -2.15 -10.51
CA LYS A 18 -15.31 -2.61 -9.26
C LYS A 18 -16.56 -3.45 -9.49
N ALA A 19 -17.39 -3.07 -10.46
CA ALA A 19 -18.61 -3.79 -10.80
C ALA A 19 -18.36 -5.13 -11.50
N ALA A 20 -17.25 -5.25 -12.23
CA ALA A 20 -16.85 -6.48 -12.91
C ALA A 20 -16.69 -7.66 -11.93
N GLY A 21 -16.22 -7.42 -10.70
CA GLY A 21 -16.11 -8.47 -9.68
C GLY A 21 -17.44 -9.15 -9.39
N PRO A 22 -18.44 -8.42 -8.86
CA PRO A 22 -19.78 -8.96 -8.60
C PRO A 22 -20.49 -9.47 -9.87
N LEU A 23 -20.34 -8.80 -11.03
CA LEU A 23 -20.99 -9.23 -12.26
C LEU A 23 -20.44 -10.56 -12.80
N VAL A 24 -19.12 -10.76 -12.76
CA VAL A 24 -18.48 -11.98 -13.29
C VAL A 24 -18.64 -13.15 -12.33
N LEU A 25 -18.58 -12.91 -11.03
CA LEU A 25 -18.74 -13.97 -10.02
C LEU A 25 -20.21 -14.32 -9.76
N GLY A 26 -21.12 -13.36 -9.89
CA GLY A 26 -22.54 -13.56 -9.60
C GLY A 26 -22.77 -14.08 -8.18
N LYS A 27 -23.44 -15.24 -8.06
CA LYS A 27 -23.69 -15.94 -6.78
C LYS A 27 -22.67 -17.06 -6.49
N ARG A 28 -21.61 -17.21 -7.30
CA ARG A 28 -20.63 -18.27 -7.11
C ARG A 28 -19.62 -17.86 -6.05
N ASP A 29 -19.51 -18.68 -5.02
CA ASP A 29 -18.42 -18.54 -4.06
C ASP A 29 -17.08 -18.83 -4.75
N LEU A 30 -16.12 -17.94 -4.51
CA LEU A 30 -14.75 -18.11 -5.00
C LEU A 30 -14.10 -19.31 -4.32
N PRO A 31 -13.32 -20.13 -5.06
CA PRO A 31 -12.49 -21.14 -4.45
C PRO A 31 -11.56 -20.50 -3.41
N PRO A 32 -11.33 -21.15 -2.24
CA PRO A 32 -10.52 -20.57 -1.16
C PRO A 32 -9.10 -20.22 -1.59
N THR A 33 -8.56 -20.92 -2.59
CA THR A 33 -7.26 -20.63 -3.21
C THR A 33 -7.21 -19.25 -3.88
N VAL A 34 -8.26 -18.86 -4.61
CA VAL A 34 -8.29 -17.57 -5.34
C VAL A 34 -8.37 -16.41 -4.36
N VAL A 35 -9.18 -16.54 -3.30
CA VAL A 35 -9.25 -15.56 -2.21
C VAL A 35 -7.87 -15.35 -1.60
N ARG A 36 -7.14 -16.44 -1.30
CA ARG A 36 -5.80 -16.36 -0.74
C ARG A 36 -4.81 -15.63 -1.66
N VAL A 37 -4.86 -15.87 -2.97
CA VAL A 37 -4.02 -15.15 -3.94
C VAL A 37 -4.33 -13.65 -3.94
N THR A 38 -5.61 -13.26 -3.94
CA THR A 38 -5.98 -11.83 -3.90
C THR A 38 -5.53 -11.15 -2.60
N GLN A 39 -5.64 -11.85 -1.45
CA GLN A 39 -5.15 -11.37 -0.16
C GLN A 39 -3.63 -11.17 -0.14
N LEU A 40 -2.88 -11.99 -0.86
CA LEU A 40 -1.42 -11.86 -1.00
C LEU A 40 -1.01 -10.80 -2.02
N THR A 41 -1.90 -10.40 -2.93
CA THR A 41 -1.60 -9.43 -3.98
C THR A 41 -1.33 -8.04 -3.39
N ALA A 42 -2.14 -7.60 -2.42
CA ALA A 42 -1.94 -6.33 -1.73
C ALA A 42 -0.56 -6.21 -1.05
N PRO A 43 -0.14 -7.14 -0.17
CA PRO A 43 1.18 -7.09 0.45
C PRO A 43 2.32 -7.32 -0.55
N ALA A 44 2.12 -8.13 -1.60
CA ALA A 44 3.15 -8.34 -2.63
C ALA A 44 3.41 -7.07 -3.45
N LEU A 45 2.35 -6.35 -3.85
CA LEU A 45 2.49 -5.07 -4.55
C LEU A 45 3.13 -4.00 -3.66
N LEU A 46 2.75 -3.94 -2.37
CA LEU A 46 3.39 -3.03 -1.41
C LEU A 46 4.87 -3.39 -1.18
N ALA A 47 5.21 -4.67 -1.06
CA ALA A 47 6.60 -5.10 -0.94
C ALA A 47 7.41 -4.74 -2.19
N GLY A 48 6.84 -4.94 -3.38
CA GLY A 48 7.45 -4.51 -4.64
C GLY A 48 7.68 -3.00 -4.68
N LEU A 49 6.69 -2.21 -4.27
CA LEU A 49 6.81 -0.75 -4.17
C LEU A 49 7.95 -0.34 -3.24
N ILE A 50 8.03 -0.94 -2.04
CA ILE A 50 9.09 -0.66 -1.06
C ILE A 50 10.47 -0.99 -1.64
N VAL A 51 10.61 -2.15 -2.30
CA VAL A 51 11.87 -2.57 -2.93
C VAL A 51 12.27 -1.62 -4.05
N THR A 52 11.31 -1.18 -4.89
CA THR A 52 11.59 -0.23 -5.97
C THR A 52 11.93 1.17 -5.43
N ASP A 53 11.24 1.64 -4.39
CA ASP A 53 11.46 2.96 -3.78
C ASP A 53 12.80 3.02 -3.04
N LEU A 54 13.17 1.95 -2.32
CA LEU A 54 14.46 1.84 -1.63
C LEU A 54 15.63 1.50 -2.56
N GLY A 55 15.39 0.73 -3.63
CA GLY A 55 16.43 0.30 -4.57
C GLY A 55 16.70 1.29 -5.70
N GLY A 56 15.74 2.15 -6.05
CA GLY A 56 15.85 3.08 -7.18
C GLY A 56 16.50 4.43 -6.86
N ARG A 57 16.71 4.75 -5.58
CA ARG A 57 17.30 6.02 -5.12
C ARG A 57 18.52 5.80 -4.24
N THR A 58 19.33 6.84 -4.06
CA THR A 58 20.40 6.86 -3.04
C THR A 58 19.79 6.43 -1.71
N LEU A 59 20.26 5.31 -1.18
CA LEU A 59 19.70 4.68 0.01
C LEU A 59 19.78 5.64 1.19
N ASP A 60 18.65 6.26 1.54
CA ASP A 60 18.56 7.16 2.69
C ASP A 60 18.34 6.31 3.94
N TRP A 61 19.41 6.16 4.74
CA TRP A 61 19.41 5.39 5.98
C TRP A 61 18.29 5.82 6.93
N THR A 62 17.86 7.07 6.86
CA THR A 62 16.75 7.63 7.63
C THR A 62 15.42 6.94 7.30
N GLN A 63 15.13 6.76 6.01
CA GLN A 63 13.90 6.13 5.54
C GLN A 63 13.91 4.62 5.84
N LEU A 64 15.08 3.99 5.75
CA LEU A 64 15.25 2.56 6.05
C LEU A 64 14.98 2.26 7.54
N ILE A 65 15.49 3.10 8.44
CA ILE A 65 15.22 2.98 9.89
C ILE A 65 13.73 3.18 10.20
N GLY A 66 13.08 4.18 9.57
CA GLY A 66 11.65 4.43 9.74
C GLY A 66 10.77 3.24 9.31
N VAL A 67 11.06 2.66 8.15
CA VAL A 67 10.38 1.46 7.63
C VAL A 67 10.65 0.24 8.52
N ALA A 68 11.89 0.06 8.98
CA ALA A 68 12.24 -1.03 9.89
C ALA A 68 11.47 -0.95 11.22
N VAL A 69 11.34 0.25 11.81
CA VAL A 69 10.59 0.46 13.05
C VAL A 69 9.09 0.24 12.85
N ALA A 70 8.52 0.78 11.77
CA ALA A 70 7.10 0.56 11.43
C ALA A 70 6.80 -0.94 11.23
N GLY A 71 7.70 -1.65 10.55
CA GLY A 71 7.63 -3.09 10.35
C GLY A 71 7.70 -3.87 11.67
N ALA A 72 8.63 -3.51 12.56
CA ALA A 72 8.78 -4.14 13.87
C ALA A 72 7.56 -3.94 14.77
N LEU A 73 6.97 -2.73 14.78
CA LEU A 73 5.75 -2.40 15.54
C LEU A 73 4.51 -3.12 14.99
N ASN A 74 4.43 -3.30 13.67
CA ASN A 74 3.35 -4.08 13.07
C ASN A 74 3.51 -5.58 13.40
N LEU A 75 4.75 -6.08 13.52
CA LEU A 75 5.03 -7.45 13.91
C LEU A 75 4.61 -7.74 15.38
N THR A 76 4.67 -6.73 16.24
CA THR A 76 4.13 -6.80 17.62
C THR A 76 2.61 -6.65 17.70
N ARG A 77 1.89 -6.74 16.56
CA ARG A 77 0.42 -6.69 16.43
C ARG A 77 -0.22 -5.37 16.86
N ILE A 78 0.53 -4.27 16.86
CA ILE A 78 -0.03 -2.95 17.17
C ILE A 78 -0.93 -2.52 16.00
N PRO A 79 -2.10 -1.90 16.28
CA PRO A 79 -3.00 -1.44 15.23
C PRO A 79 -2.29 -0.59 14.17
N MET A 80 -2.71 -0.75 12.92
CA MET A 80 -1.98 -0.28 11.74
C MET A 80 -1.81 1.25 11.69
N LEU A 81 -2.78 2.01 12.23
CA LEU A 81 -2.71 3.47 12.36
C LEU A 81 -1.56 3.92 13.28
N PRO A 82 -1.49 3.48 14.56
CA PRO A 82 -0.39 3.88 15.44
C PRO A 82 0.97 3.36 14.97
N ALA A 83 1.06 2.19 14.34
CA ALA A 83 2.32 1.69 13.79
C ALA A 83 2.85 2.59 12.64
N ALA A 84 1.95 3.00 11.73
CA ALA A 84 2.30 3.93 10.66
C ALA A 84 2.67 5.32 11.21
N ALA A 85 1.92 5.84 12.18
CA ALA A 85 2.21 7.13 12.83
C ALA A 85 3.58 7.12 13.53
N ALA A 86 3.91 6.04 14.23
CA ALA A 86 5.21 5.86 14.87
C ALA A 86 6.36 5.80 13.86
N GLY A 87 6.19 5.09 12.74
CA GLY A 87 7.18 5.07 11.65
C GLY A 87 7.41 6.45 11.02
N VAL A 88 6.35 7.22 10.81
CA VAL A 88 6.45 8.61 10.32
C VAL A 88 7.15 9.48 11.35
N ALA A 89 6.79 9.35 12.63
CA ALA A 89 7.40 10.11 13.72
C ALA A 89 8.90 9.81 13.87
N THR A 90 9.32 8.54 13.81
CA THR A 90 10.74 8.17 13.87
C THR A 90 11.51 8.68 12.66
N THR A 91 10.95 8.58 11.46
CA THR A 91 11.56 9.16 10.24
C THR A 91 11.74 10.67 10.39
N ALA A 92 10.72 11.37 10.90
CA ALA A 92 10.76 12.82 11.11
C ALA A 92 11.79 13.22 12.18
N LEU A 93 11.86 12.49 13.29
CA LEU A 93 12.81 12.75 14.38
C LEU A 93 14.26 12.50 13.96
N VAL A 94 14.53 11.41 13.24
CA VAL A 94 15.87 11.11 12.73
C VAL A 94 16.30 12.15 11.70
N ARG A 95 15.38 12.57 10.81
CA ARG A 95 15.65 13.64 9.85
C ARG A 95 15.96 14.97 10.55
N LEU A 96 15.22 15.33 11.58
CA LEU A 96 15.47 16.53 12.39
C LEU A 96 16.81 16.49 13.14
N ALA A 97 17.25 15.31 13.58
CA ALA A 97 18.52 15.15 14.28
C ALA A 97 19.75 15.13 13.36
N LEU A 98 19.57 14.82 12.06
CA LEU A 98 20.62 14.83 11.04
C LEU A 98 20.70 16.13 10.21
N THR A 99 19.81 17.10 10.47
CA THR A 99 19.83 18.44 9.84
C THR A 99 20.54 19.44 10.74
#